data_AF-A0A7X5L5H2-F1
#
_entry.id   AF-A0A7X5L5H2-F1
#
_cell.length_a   1.000
_cell.length_b   1.000
_cell.length_c   1.000
_cell.angle_alpha   90.00
_cell.angle_beta   90.00
_cell.angle_gamma   90.00
#
_symmetry.space_group_name_H-M   'P 1'
#
loop_
_entity.id
_entity.type
_entity.pdbx_description
1 polymer ?
#
loop_
_entity_poly.entity_id
_entity_poly.type
_entity_poly.pdbx_seq_one_letter_code
_entity_poly.pdbx_strand_id
1 'polypeptide(L)'
;MMAAKTDTEVIIGGKVLTLSGNESAEYLQKVAAYINNKLNEYNKMDSFKHQPVDTQHMLMLLNIADDYFKAKNQQELREQELRAKENELYDLKHELIATQMKLDNTVKSLQEAQHKLNENSKQIVRLETELKESKK
;
A
#
# COMPACT_ATOMS: atom_id res chain seq x y z
N MET A 1 11.36 -20.56 16.46
CA MET A 1 12.31 -21.39 15.70
C MET A 1 13.60 -20.59 15.64
N MET A 2 14.67 -21.02 16.31
CA MET A 2 15.93 -20.27 16.29
C MET A 2 16.48 -20.31 14.86
N ALA A 3 16.76 -19.16 14.26
CA ALA A 3 17.53 -19.12 13.02
C ALA A 3 18.88 -19.78 13.31
N ALA A 4 19.11 -20.96 12.75
CA ALA A 4 20.40 -21.62 12.86
C ALA A 4 21.41 -20.68 12.19
N LYS A 5 22.49 -20.35 12.92
CA LYS A 5 23.60 -19.62 12.31
C LYS A 5 24.14 -20.48 11.17
N THR A 6 24.07 -19.98 9.95
CA THR A 6 24.60 -20.65 8.79
C THR A 6 25.88 -19.95 8.35
N ASP A 7 26.90 -20.76 8.06
CA ASP A 7 28.12 -20.29 7.44
C ASP A 7 27.92 -20.31 5.93
N THR A 8 28.12 -19.16 5.29
CA THR A 8 27.99 -19.01 3.84
C THR A 8 29.27 -18.42 3.28
N GLU A 9 29.85 -19.07 2.28
CA GLU A 9 30.98 -18.52 1.53
C GLU A 9 30.49 -17.60 0.41
N VAL A 10 31.05 -16.39 0.36
CA VAL A 10 30.78 -15.40 -0.69
C VAL A 10 32.09 -14.87 -1.25
N ILE A 11 32.06 -14.39 -2.49
CA ILE A 11 33.20 -13.74 -3.13
C ILE A 11 32.95 -12.23 -3.15
N ILE A 12 33.80 -11.44 -2.52
CA ILE A 12 33.72 -9.97 -2.51
C ILE A 12 35.09 -9.40 -2.91
N GLY A 13 35.12 -8.58 -3.97
CA GLY A 13 36.35 -7.97 -4.46
C GLY A 13 37.44 -8.98 -4.83
N GLY A 14 37.04 -10.16 -5.32
CA GLY A 14 37.96 -11.26 -5.65
C GLY A 14 38.47 -12.08 -4.46
N LYS A 15 38.03 -11.78 -3.23
CA LYS A 15 38.37 -12.54 -2.02
C LYS A 15 37.22 -13.44 -1.60
N VAL A 16 37.51 -14.69 -1.29
CA VAL A 16 36.55 -15.62 -0.67
C VAL A 16 36.44 -15.28 0.82
N LEU A 17 35.22 -15.03 1.29
CA LEU A 17 34.92 -14.71 2.68
C LEU A 17 33.84 -15.67 3.19
N THR A 18 34.01 -16.18 4.40
CA THR A 18 32.99 -16.95 5.10
C THR A 18 32.21 -16.03 6.03
N LEU A 19 30.91 -15.89 5.79
CA LEU A 19 29.99 -15.08 6.59
C LEU A 19 29.10 -16.00 7.42
N SER A 20 29.16 -15.84 8.74
CA SER A 20 28.31 -16.56 9.69
C SER A 20 27.15 -15.66 10.12
N GLY A 21 25.91 -16.08 9.92
CA GLY A 21 24.76 -15.24 10.27
C GLY A 21 23.42 -15.96 10.27
N ASN A 22 22.38 -15.20 10.62
CA ASN A 22 20.98 -15.68 10.60
C ASN A 22 20.34 -15.54 9.22
N GLU A 23 21.00 -14.83 8.31
CA GLU A 23 20.52 -14.60 6.95
C GLU A 23 20.71 -15.85 6.09
N SER A 24 19.84 -15.99 5.08
CA SER A 24 19.98 -17.09 4.13
C SER A 24 21.21 -16.92 3.24
N ALA A 25 21.78 -18.05 2.80
CA ALA A 25 22.87 -18.04 1.85
C ALA A 25 22.54 -17.24 0.58
N GLU A 26 21.31 -17.39 0.06
CA GLU A 26 20.84 -16.65 -1.12
C GLU A 26 20.86 -15.12 -0.88
N TYR A 27 20.40 -14.66 0.29
CA TYR A 27 20.43 -13.25 0.62
C TYR A 27 21.88 -12.74 0.70
N LEU A 28 22.77 -13.47 1.38
CA LEU A 28 24.18 -13.09 1.49
C LEU A 28 24.87 -13.05 0.13
N GLN A 29 24.53 -13.97 -0.80
CA GLN A 29 25.02 -13.91 -2.18
C GLN A 29 24.52 -12.67 -2.93
N LYS A 30 23.26 -12.25 -2.73
CA LYS A 30 22.73 -11.00 -3.31
C LYS A 30 23.47 -9.77 -2.77
N VAL A 31 23.74 -9.73 -1.47
CA VAL A 31 24.54 -8.66 -0.85
C VAL A 31 25.96 -8.62 -1.42
N ALA A 32 26.63 -9.77 -1.54
CA ALA A 32 27.96 -9.85 -2.13
C ALA A 32 27.97 -9.40 -3.60
N ALA A 33 26.99 -9.82 -4.40
CA ALA A 33 26.83 -9.38 -5.78
C ALA A 33 26.62 -7.87 -5.88
N TYR A 34 25.81 -7.27 -5.00
CA TYR A 34 25.62 -5.83 -4.93
C TYR A 34 26.93 -5.07 -4.66
N ILE A 35 27.70 -5.52 -3.65
CA ILE A 35 28.99 -4.91 -3.32
C ILE A 35 29.97 -5.03 -4.50
N ASN A 36 30.02 -6.20 -5.14
CA ASN A 36 30.87 -6.41 -6.32
C ASN A 36 30.50 -5.50 -7.49
N ASN A 37 29.20 -5.28 -7.72
CA ASN A 37 28.76 -4.35 -8.77
C ASN A 37 29.24 -2.93 -8.48
N LYS A 38 29.10 -2.45 -7.23
CA LYS A 38 29.62 -1.14 -6.81
C LYS A 38 31.15 -1.06 -6.99
N LEU A 39 31.89 -2.08 -6.55
CA LEU A 39 33.35 -2.14 -6.75
C LEU A 39 33.70 -2.07 -8.24
N ASN A 40 32.99 -2.79 -9.09
CA ASN A 40 33.22 -2.77 -10.54
C ASN A 40 32.91 -1.41 -11.17
N GLU A 41 31.89 -0.69 -10.69
CA GLU A 41 31.57 0.67 -11.13
C GLU A 41 32.66 1.66 -10.74
N TYR A 42 33.06 1.67 -9.48
CA TYR A 42 34.11 2.55 -8.98
C TYR A 42 35.49 2.24 -9.59
N ASN A 43 35.79 0.96 -9.85
CA ASN A 43 37.00 0.55 -10.56
C ASN A 43 37.03 1.03 -12.03
N LYS A 44 35.92 1.46 -12.63
CA LYS A 44 35.96 2.10 -13.96
C LYS A 44 36.36 3.57 -13.89
N MET A 45 36.35 4.18 -12.70
CA MET A 45 36.70 5.59 -12.51
C MET A 45 38.18 5.73 -12.19
N ASP A 46 38.94 6.37 -13.07
CA ASP A 46 40.37 6.59 -12.84
C ASP A 46 40.64 7.43 -11.59
N SER A 47 39.80 8.44 -11.33
CA SER A 47 39.91 9.28 -10.13
C SER A 47 39.79 8.50 -8.82
N PHE A 48 39.00 7.43 -8.80
CA PHE A 48 38.83 6.54 -7.65
C PHE A 48 40.05 5.64 -7.48
N LYS A 49 40.54 5.03 -8.56
CA LYS A 49 41.72 4.14 -8.55
C LYS A 49 42.98 4.81 -8.00
N HIS A 50 43.16 6.10 -8.28
CA HIS A 50 44.33 6.85 -7.82
C HIS A 50 44.24 7.26 -6.34
N GLN A 51 43.09 7.07 -5.68
CA GLN A 51 42.97 7.34 -4.25
C GLN A 51 43.71 6.27 -3.43
N PRO A 52 44.20 6.61 -2.23
CA PRO A 52 44.66 5.62 -1.26
C PRO A 52 43.57 4.59 -0.94
N VAL A 53 43.97 3.35 -0.65
CA VAL A 53 43.05 2.24 -0.37
C VAL A 53 42.06 2.57 0.76
N ASP A 54 42.52 3.22 1.83
CA ASP A 54 41.65 3.63 2.94
C ASP A 54 40.58 4.63 2.49
N THR A 55 40.94 5.57 1.61
CA THR A 55 40.00 6.53 1.01
C THR A 55 39.00 5.82 0.09
N GLN A 56 39.46 4.86 -0.73
CA GLN A 56 38.57 4.05 -1.57
C GLN A 56 37.53 3.31 -0.72
N HIS A 57 37.94 2.68 0.37
CA HIS A 57 37.04 2.01 1.30
C HIS A 57 36.05 2.99 1.95
N MET A 58 36.51 4.15 2.43
CA MET A 58 35.61 5.16 3.00
C MET A 58 34.57 5.66 1.99
N LEU A 59 34.97 5.91 0.74
CA LEU A 59 34.05 6.34 -0.32
C LEU A 59 33.01 5.27 -0.65
N MET A 60 33.41 4.00 -0.69
CA MET A 60 32.50 2.87 -0.88
C MET A 60 31.49 2.76 0.27
N LEU A 61 31.95 2.86 1.53
CA LEU A 61 31.08 2.84 2.70
C LEU A 61 30.10 4.01 2.69
N LEU A 62 30.57 5.22 2.36
CA LEU A 62 29.74 6.41 2.25
C LEU A 62 28.64 6.22 1.18
N ASN A 63 28.99 5.65 0.02
CA ASN A 63 28.03 5.42 -1.05
C ASN A 63 26.95 4.39 -0.66
N ILE A 64 27.34 3.28 -0.04
CA ILE A 64 26.38 2.26 0.42
C ILE A 64 25.48 2.83 1.52
N ALA A 65 26.04 3.63 2.44
CA ALA A 65 25.25 4.30 3.47
C ALA A 65 24.26 5.31 2.86
N ASP A 66 24.68 6.10 1.87
CA ASP A 66 23.82 7.03 1.14
C ASP A 66 22.66 6.30 0.43
N ASP A 67 22.93 5.17 -0.24
CA ASP A 67 21.89 4.34 -0.85
C ASP A 67 20.87 3.83 0.20
N TYR A 68 21.36 3.39 1.36
CA TYR A 68 20.51 2.97 2.48
C TYR A 68 19.62 4.13 2.98
N PHE A 69 20.19 5.31 3.23
CA PHE A 69 19.41 6.45 3.72
C PHE A 69 18.40 6.95 2.68
N LYS A 70 18.75 6.93 1.38
CA LYS A 70 17.81 7.26 0.31
C LYS A 70 16.64 6.27 0.27
N ALA A 71 16.91 4.97 0.35
CA ALA A 71 15.86 3.95 0.39
C ALA A 71 14.99 4.10 1.64
N LYS A 72 15.60 4.36 2.81
CA LYS A 72 14.89 4.59 4.07
C LYS A 72 13.97 5.80 4.00
N ASN A 73 14.46 6.93 3.50
CA ASN A 73 13.64 8.14 3.35
C ASN A 73 12.46 7.92 2.38
N GLN A 74 12.69 7.19 1.28
CA GLN A 74 11.61 6.82 0.37
C GLN A 74 10.58 5.90 1.03
N GLN A 75 11.03 4.94 1.84
CA GLN A 75 10.14 4.07 2.61
C GLN A 75 9.31 4.89 3.61
N GLU A 76 9.93 5.78 4.37
CA GLU A 76 9.25 6.63 5.35
C GLU A 76 8.20 7.54 4.69
N LEU A 77 8.51 8.11 3.52
CA LEU A 77 7.54 8.88 2.74
C LEU A 77 6.35 8.02 2.31
N ARG A 78 6.60 6.82 1.79
CA ARG A 78 5.53 5.90 1.38
C ARG A 78 4.67 5.45 2.57
N GLU A 79 5.26 5.23 3.75
CA GLU A 79 4.52 4.90 4.97
C GLU A 79 3.63 6.07 5.44
N GLN A 80 4.07 7.32 5.24
CA GLN A 80 3.22 8.50 5.51
C GLN A 80 2.06 8.59 4.52
N GLU A 81 2.33 8.41 3.22
CA GLU A 81 1.29 8.39 2.17
C GLU A 81 0.27 7.26 2.40
N LEU A 82 0.75 6.07 2.78
CA LEU A 82 -0.11 4.94 3.08
C LEU A 82 -1.05 5.24 4.24
N ARG A 83 -0.53 5.80 5.35
CA ARG A 83 -1.35 6.22 6.50
C ARG A 83 -2.38 7.29 6.11
N ALA A 84 -2.00 8.25 5.28
CA ALA A 84 -2.94 9.26 4.79
C ALA A 84 -4.07 8.62 3.97
N LYS A 85 -3.75 7.64 3.11
CA LYS A 85 -4.73 6.89 2.31
C LYS A 85 -5.62 5.99 3.15
N GLU A 86 -5.10 5.39 4.22
CA GLU A 86 -5.91 4.61 5.18
C GLU A 86 -6.95 5.48 5.88
N ASN A 87 -6.58 6.71 6.26
CA ASN A 87 -7.52 7.68 6.85
C ASN A 87 -8.59 8.12 5.85
N GLU A 88 -8.20 8.47 4.62
CA GLU A 88 -9.14 8.84 3.56
C GLU A 88 -10.13 7.70 3.25
N LEU A 89 -9.65 6.45 3.22
CA LEU A 89 -10.49 5.28 3.02
C LEU A 89 -11.46 5.06 4.19
N TYR A 90 -11.03 5.33 5.43
CA TYR A 90 -11.88 5.25 6.60
C TYR A 90 -13.04 6.24 6.54
N ASP A 91 -12.75 7.49 6.16
CA ASP A 91 -13.76 8.54 6.00
C ASP A 91 -14.77 8.19 4.90
N LEU A 92 -14.28 7.74 3.74
CA LEU A 92 -15.13 7.29 2.64
C LEU A 92 -16.03 6.10 3.03
N LYS A 93 -15.53 5.16 3.84
CA LYS A 93 -16.36 4.06 4.36
C LYS A 93 -17.48 4.58 5.26
N HIS A 94 -17.21 5.58 6.11
CA HIS A 94 -18.23 6.19 6.96
C HIS A 94 -19.28 6.92 6.13
N GLU A 95 -18.86 7.68 5.12
CA GLU A 95 -19.77 8.35 4.20
C GLU A 95 -20.62 7.34 3.42
N LEU A 96 -20.04 6.23 2.98
CA LEU A 96 -20.75 5.15 2.30
C LEU A 96 -21.84 4.53 3.20
N ILE A 97 -21.53 4.28 4.48
CA ILE A 97 -22.54 3.77 5.43
C ILE A 97 -23.66 4.79 5.62
N ALA A 98 -23.32 6.07 5.80
CA ALA A 98 -24.31 7.13 5.99
C ALA A 98 -25.22 7.31 4.77
N THR A 99 -24.65 7.22 3.56
CA THR A 99 -25.43 7.28 2.31
C THR A 99 -26.31 6.05 2.13
N GLN A 100 -25.82 4.84 2.48
CA GLN A 100 -26.64 3.63 2.46
C GLN A 100 -27.82 3.72 3.43
N MET A 101 -27.60 4.21 4.66
CA MET A 101 -28.68 4.42 5.62
C MET A 101 -29.72 5.43 5.13
N LYS A 102 -29.28 6.53 4.50
CA LYS A 102 -30.18 7.51 3.87
C LYS A 102 -30.98 6.88 2.74
N LEU A 103 -30.34 6.09 1.89
CA LEU A 103 -30.99 5.37 0.79
C LEU A 103 -32.08 4.42 1.31
N ASP A 104 -31.76 3.61 2.32
CA ASP A 104 -32.72 2.68 2.92
C ASP A 104 -33.94 3.41 3.49
N ASN A 105 -33.73 4.56 4.13
CA ASN A 105 -34.82 5.39 4.63
C ASN A 105 -35.67 5.98 3.49
N THR A 106 -35.04 6.49 2.44
CA THR A 106 -35.76 7.00 1.25
C THR A 106 -36.57 5.91 0.57
N VAL A 107 -36.03 4.69 0.46
CA VAL A 107 -36.76 3.53 -0.10
C VAL A 107 -37.99 3.20 0.75
N LYS A 108 -37.86 3.19 2.09
CA LYS A 108 -39.02 2.97 2.98
C LYS A 108 -40.08 4.04 2.82
N SER A 109 -39.70 5.33 2.83
CA SER A 109 -40.64 6.43 2.63
C SER A 109 -41.33 6.37 1.26
N LEU A 110 -40.62 5.94 0.21
CA LEU A 110 -41.18 5.75 -1.11
C LEU A 110 -42.24 4.62 -1.11
N GLN A 111 -41.94 3.49 -0.46
CA GLN A 111 -42.89 2.38 -0.32
C GLN A 111 -44.16 2.80 0.43
N GLU A 112 -44.03 3.58 1.51
CA GLU A 112 -45.18 4.12 2.24
C GLU A 112 -46.01 5.09 1.40
N ALA A 113 -45.37 5.97 0.63
CA ALA A 113 -46.04 6.88 -0.28
C ALA A 113 -46.78 6.13 -1.39
N GLN A 114 -46.16 5.09 -1.97
CA GLN A 114 -46.77 4.20 -2.96
C GLN A 114 -48.02 3.51 -2.41
N HIS A 115 -47.96 3.03 -1.16
CA HIS A 115 -49.09 2.39 -0.49
C HIS A 115 -50.25 3.39 -0.28
N LYS A 116 -49.96 4.59 0.24
CA LYS A 116 -50.96 5.66 0.42
C LYS A 116 -51.61 6.08 -0.91
N LEU A 117 -50.82 6.20 -1.99
CA LEU A 117 -51.35 6.50 -3.32
C LEU A 117 -52.32 5.42 -3.81
N ASN A 118 -52.01 4.15 -3.59
CA ASN A 118 -52.89 3.04 -3.99
C ASN A 118 -54.21 3.04 -3.20
N GLU A 119 -54.14 3.24 -1.88
CA GLU A 119 -55.35 3.33 -1.04
C GLU A 119 -56.22 4.53 -1.42
N ASN A 120 -55.62 5.70 -1.62
CA ASN A 120 -56.35 6.88 -2.09
C ASN A 120 -56.99 6.64 -3.47
N SER A 121 -56.28 5.97 -4.38
CA SER A 121 -56.83 5.62 -5.71
C SER A 121 -58.05 4.71 -5.59
N LYS A 122 -58.03 3.71 -4.71
CA LYS A 122 -59.20 2.86 -4.44
C LYS A 122 -60.36 3.65 -3.84
N GLN A 123 -60.09 4.58 -2.93
CA GLN A 123 -61.13 5.44 -2.34
C GLN A 123 -61.77 6.35 -3.38
N ILE A 124 -60.98 6.95 -4.27
CA ILE A 124 -61.49 7.79 -5.37
C ILE A 124 -62.45 6.97 -6.25
N VAL A 125 -62.07 5.76 -6.67
CA VAL A 125 -62.92 4.90 -7.50
C VAL A 125 -64.24 4.54 -6.79
N ARG A 126 -64.20 4.24 -5.49
CA ARG A 126 -65.41 3.98 -4.70
C ARG A 126 -66.33 5.19 -4.67
N LEU A 127 -65.80 6.36 -4.30
CA LEU A 127 -66.56 7.60 -4.23
C LEU A 127 -67.15 7.99 -5.59
N GLU A 128 -66.39 7.84 -6.69
CA GLU A 128 -66.89 8.08 -8.05
C GLU A 128 -68.04 7.13 -8.42
N THR A 129 -67.99 5.88 -7.97
CA THR A 129 -69.04 4.88 -8.21
C THR A 129 -70.32 5.25 -7.44
N GLU A 130 -70.21 5.57 -6.15
CA GLU A 130 -71.33 6.01 -5.31
C GLU A 130 -71.98 7.30 -5.85
N LEU A 131 -71.18 8.25 -6.32
CA LEU A 131 -71.67 9.48 -6.96
C LEU A 131 -72.43 9.22 -8.26
N LYS A 132 -72.03 8.18 -9.01
CA LYS A 132 -72.73 7.75 -10.23
C LYS A 132 -74.06 7.10 -9.91
N GLU A 133 -74.13 6.28 -8.87
CA GLU A 133 -75.35 5.60 -8.44
C GLU A 133 -76.37 6.57 -7.85
N SER A 134 -75.95 7.54 -7.05
CA SER A 134 -76.81 8.58 -6.46
C SER A 134 -77.39 9.59 -7.46
N LYS A 135 -76.81 9.70 -8.66
CA LYS A 135 -77.31 10.55 -9.76
C LYS A 135 -78.26 9.82 -10.72
N LYS A 136 -78.57 8.55 -10.45
CA LYS A 136 -79.43 7.69 -11.27
C LYS A 136 -80.84 7.61 -10.68
#